data_AF-A0A9D4GK08-F1
#
_entry.id   AF-A0A9D4GK08-F1
#
_cell.length_a   1.000
_cell.length_b   1.000
_cell.length_c   1.000
_cell.angle_alpha   90.00
_cell.angle_beta   90.00
_cell.angle_gamma   90.00
#
_symmetry.space_group_name_H-M   'P 1'
#
loop_
_entity.id
_entity.type
_entity.pdbx_description
1 polymer ?
#
loop_
_entity_poly.entity_id
_entity_poly.type
_entity_poly.pdbx_seq_one_letter_code
_entity_poly.pdbx_strand_id
1 'polypeptide(L)'
;MIGGLFIYNHKGEVLISRVYRDDIGRNAVDAFRVNVIHARQQVRSPVTNIARTSFFHIKRSNIWLAAVTKQNVNAAMVFEFLHKMTDVMAAYFGKVTEENIKNNFVLIYEILDEILDFGYPQNTDTGILKTFITQQGVKSQSKEETSQITSQVTGQIGWRREGIKYRRNELFLDVLESVNLLMSPQGQVLSAHVAGRIVMKSYLSGMPECKFGINDKVLMESKGGKSGQDDTRGGGSSSTKTSIAIDDCQFHQCVKLSKFETEHSISFIPPDGEFELMRYRTTKDISLPFRTIPLVREVGRQKMEVKVVVKSNFKPSLLAQKVE
;
A
#
# COMPACT_ATOMS: atom_id res chain seq x y z
N MET A 1 -8.06 7.75 -21.75
CA MET A 1 -7.03 8.07 -20.76
C MET A 1 -7.32 9.37 -20.05
N ILE A 2 -6.56 9.70 -19.01
CA ILE A 2 -6.81 10.86 -18.14
C ILE A 2 -6.62 12.14 -18.97
N GLY A 3 -7.59 13.07 -18.91
CA GLY A 3 -7.55 14.31 -19.68
C GLY A 3 -7.00 15.51 -18.91
N GLY A 4 -7.16 15.52 -17.60
CA GLY A 4 -6.59 16.56 -16.74
C GLY A 4 -6.48 16.10 -15.31
N LEU A 5 -5.53 16.69 -14.58
CA LEU A 5 -5.28 16.46 -13.18
C LEU A 5 -5.21 17.79 -12.44
N PHE A 6 -5.98 17.87 -11.36
CA PHE A 6 -6.12 19.09 -10.58
C PHE A 6 -5.95 18.77 -9.11
N ILE A 7 -5.24 19.64 -8.40
CA ILE A 7 -5.10 19.58 -6.94
C ILE A 7 -5.76 20.82 -6.37
N TYR A 8 -6.67 20.64 -5.42
CA TYR A 8 -7.40 21.72 -4.78
C TYR A 8 -7.14 21.74 -3.27
N ASN A 9 -7.22 22.92 -2.68
CA ASN A 9 -7.33 23.04 -1.23
C ASN A 9 -8.77 22.81 -0.74
N HIS A 10 -8.99 22.92 0.57
CA HIS A 10 -10.30 22.70 1.19
C HIS A 10 -11.37 23.74 0.77
N LYS A 11 -10.95 24.90 0.26
CA LYS A 11 -11.84 25.97 -0.26
C LYS A 11 -12.21 25.73 -1.72
N GLY A 12 -11.56 24.79 -2.39
CA GLY A 12 -11.71 24.53 -3.82
C GLY A 12 -10.90 25.46 -4.71
N GLU A 13 -9.91 26.16 -4.17
CA GLU A 13 -8.91 26.88 -4.97
C GLU A 13 -7.93 25.88 -5.56
N VAL A 14 -7.57 26.08 -6.83
CA VAL A 14 -6.64 25.20 -7.55
C VAL A 14 -5.22 25.52 -7.11
N LEU A 15 -4.56 24.53 -6.53
CA LEU A 15 -3.13 24.58 -6.20
C LEU A 15 -2.28 24.15 -7.40
N ILE A 16 -2.69 23.10 -8.12
CA ILE A 16 -2.02 22.61 -9.31
C ILE A 16 -3.07 22.32 -10.39
N SER A 17 -2.76 22.75 -11.61
CA SER A 17 -3.55 22.47 -12.81
C SER A 17 -2.64 21.91 -13.88
N ARG A 18 -2.87 20.65 -14.29
CA ARG A 18 -2.16 20.03 -15.41
C ARG A 18 -3.15 19.34 -16.35
N VAL A 19 -3.16 19.76 -17.60
CA VAL A 19 -4.06 19.24 -18.63
C VAL A 19 -3.24 18.43 -19.63
N TYR A 20 -3.73 17.23 -19.97
CA TYR A 20 -3.07 16.27 -20.87
C TYR A 20 -3.86 16.01 -22.15
N ARG A 21 -5.11 16.50 -22.23
CA ARG A 21 -5.98 16.42 -23.41
C ARG A 21 -6.67 17.76 -23.63
N ASP A 22 -6.78 18.14 -24.90
CA ASP A 22 -7.41 19.41 -25.31
C ASP A 22 -8.93 19.44 -25.02
N ASP A 23 -9.55 18.28 -24.78
CA ASP A 23 -10.98 18.17 -24.50
C ASP A 23 -11.35 18.58 -23.05
N ILE A 24 -10.37 18.84 -22.19
CA ILE A 24 -10.58 19.32 -20.82
C ILE A 24 -10.34 20.83 -20.76
N GLY A 25 -11.44 21.58 -20.69
CA GLY A 25 -11.42 23.04 -20.53
C GLY A 25 -11.40 23.51 -19.08
N ARG A 26 -11.25 24.83 -18.89
CA ARG A 26 -11.34 25.50 -17.59
C ARG A 26 -12.69 25.26 -16.88
N ASN A 27 -13.76 25.04 -17.65
CA ASN A 27 -15.08 24.72 -17.13
C ASN A 27 -15.11 23.44 -16.27
N ALA A 28 -14.22 22.47 -16.52
CA ALA A 28 -14.13 21.25 -15.72
C ALA A 28 -13.64 21.55 -14.29
N VAL A 29 -12.70 22.48 -14.16
CA VAL A 29 -12.16 22.93 -12.86
C VAL A 29 -13.25 23.56 -12.00
N ASP A 30 -14.02 24.48 -12.59
CA ASP A 30 -15.13 25.14 -11.90
C ASP A 30 -16.26 24.16 -11.56
N ALA A 31 -16.57 23.24 -12.46
CA ALA A 31 -17.60 22.22 -12.24
C ALA A 31 -17.27 21.35 -11.02
N PHE A 32 -16.02 20.92 -10.86
CA PHE A 32 -15.61 20.13 -9.70
C PHE A 32 -15.71 20.94 -8.40
N ARG A 33 -15.21 22.17 -8.39
CA ARG A 33 -15.29 23.06 -7.22
C ARG A 33 -16.73 23.25 -6.75
N VAL A 34 -17.64 23.63 -7.65
CA VAL A 34 -19.03 23.95 -7.31
C VAL A 34 -19.83 22.71 -6.91
N ASN A 35 -19.71 21.63 -7.68
CA ASN A 35 -20.60 20.46 -7.52
C ASN A 35 -20.07 19.39 -6.57
N VAL A 36 -18.77 19.38 -6.26
CA VAL A 36 -18.15 18.38 -5.37
C VAL A 36 -17.63 19.04 -4.10
N ILE A 37 -16.76 20.05 -4.21
CA ILE A 37 -16.13 20.65 -3.01
C ILE A 37 -17.14 21.49 -2.21
N HIS A 38 -17.98 22.28 -2.89
CA HIS A 38 -19.03 23.10 -2.26
C HIS A 38 -20.41 22.43 -2.25
N ALA A 39 -20.46 21.12 -2.49
CA ALA A 39 -21.71 20.38 -2.43
C ALA A 39 -22.37 20.54 -1.05
N ARG A 40 -23.65 20.97 -1.03
CA ARG A 40 -24.43 21.09 0.22
C ARG A 40 -24.64 19.73 0.88
N GLN A 41 -24.72 18.68 0.07
CA GLN A 41 -24.77 17.31 0.55
C GLN A 41 -23.36 16.75 0.63
N GLN A 42 -23.10 15.88 1.62
CA GLN A 42 -21.83 15.19 1.73
C GLN A 42 -21.52 14.43 0.43
N VAL A 43 -20.27 14.50 -0.01
CA VAL A 43 -19.77 13.79 -1.20
C VAL A 43 -19.97 12.29 -0.99
N ARG A 44 -20.82 11.68 -1.81
CA ARG A 44 -21.23 10.27 -1.65
C ARG A 44 -20.36 9.28 -2.42
N SER A 45 -19.68 9.74 -3.46
CA SER A 45 -18.95 8.87 -4.40
C SER A 45 -17.61 9.50 -4.78
N PRO A 46 -16.52 8.72 -4.80
CA PRO A 46 -15.22 9.17 -5.29
C PRO A 46 -15.17 9.32 -6.82
N VAL A 47 -16.23 8.93 -7.52
CA VAL A 47 -16.44 9.18 -8.95
C VAL A 47 -17.72 9.97 -9.14
N THR A 48 -17.64 11.14 -9.77
CA THR A 48 -18.79 11.97 -10.09
C THR A 48 -18.84 12.21 -11.59
N ASN A 49 -20.01 12.06 -12.21
CA ASN A 49 -20.21 12.44 -13.60
C ASN A 49 -20.99 13.76 -13.65
N ILE A 50 -20.40 14.79 -14.25
CA ILE A 50 -21.00 16.12 -14.41
C ILE A 50 -20.93 16.45 -15.89
N ALA A 51 -22.08 16.67 -16.53
CA ALA A 51 -22.17 17.02 -17.95
C ALA A 51 -21.31 16.11 -18.86
N ARG A 52 -21.44 14.79 -18.68
CA ARG A 52 -20.67 13.74 -19.41
C ARG A 52 -19.16 13.77 -19.19
N THR A 53 -18.69 14.48 -18.17
CA THR A 53 -17.29 14.48 -17.75
C THR A 53 -17.18 13.73 -16.42
N SER A 54 -16.29 12.75 -16.36
CA SER A 54 -16.04 11.95 -15.16
C SER A 54 -14.92 12.55 -14.32
N PHE A 55 -15.17 12.70 -13.03
CA PHE A 55 -14.28 13.24 -12.02
C PHE A 55 -13.97 12.16 -10.98
N PHE A 56 -12.79 11.57 -11.09
CA PHE A 56 -12.23 10.65 -10.12
C PHE A 56 -11.47 11.46 -9.08
N HIS A 57 -11.81 11.33 -7.80
CA HIS A 57 -11.18 12.17 -6.80
C HIS A 57 -10.95 11.46 -5.48
N ILE A 58 -9.84 11.83 -4.83
CA ILE A 58 -9.48 11.41 -3.50
C ILE A 58 -9.23 12.63 -2.62
N LYS A 59 -9.46 12.46 -1.31
CA LYS A 59 -9.19 13.50 -0.31
C LYS A 59 -8.10 13.01 0.64
N ARG A 60 -7.04 13.80 0.80
CA ARG A 60 -5.95 13.57 1.75
C ARG A 60 -5.87 14.79 2.67
N SER A 61 -6.31 14.63 3.91
CA SER A 61 -6.47 15.74 4.86
C SER A 61 -7.32 16.88 4.26
N ASN A 62 -6.71 18.04 4.01
CA ASN A 62 -7.38 19.23 3.46
C ASN A 62 -7.12 19.42 1.95
N ILE A 63 -6.51 18.44 1.29
CA ILE A 63 -6.17 18.47 -0.13
C ILE A 63 -7.07 17.51 -0.89
N TRP A 64 -7.62 17.99 -2.00
CA TRP A 64 -8.36 17.19 -2.97
C TRP A 64 -7.52 16.98 -4.21
N LEU A 65 -7.45 15.74 -4.67
CA LEU A 65 -6.81 15.38 -5.92
C LEU A 65 -7.92 14.89 -6.85
N ALA A 66 -8.03 15.48 -8.04
CA ALA A 66 -9.04 15.11 -9.02
C ALA A 66 -8.40 14.80 -10.38
N ALA A 67 -8.65 13.60 -10.89
CA ALA A 67 -8.40 13.22 -12.27
C ALA A 67 -9.70 13.33 -13.07
N VAL A 68 -9.63 13.97 -14.22
CA VAL A 68 -10.78 14.32 -15.05
C VAL A 68 -10.62 13.70 -16.43
N THR A 69 -11.70 13.12 -16.95
CA THR A 69 -11.72 12.57 -18.31
C THR A 69 -13.15 12.53 -18.86
N LYS A 70 -13.28 12.67 -20.18
CA LYS A 70 -14.52 12.42 -20.91
C LYS A 70 -14.58 11.03 -21.54
N GLN A 71 -13.52 10.24 -21.38
CA GLN A 71 -13.40 8.91 -21.95
C GLN A 71 -13.85 7.83 -20.95
N ASN A 72 -14.22 6.66 -21.48
CA ASN A 72 -14.48 5.48 -20.67
C ASN A 72 -13.13 4.82 -20.30
N VAL A 73 -12.62 5.12 -19.11
CA VAL A 73 -11.33 4.60 -18.62
C VAL A 73 -11.54 3.60 -17.48
N ASN A 74 -10.55 2.75 -17.24
CA ASN A 74 -10.55 1.89 -16.06
C ASN A 74 -10.43 2.75 -14.79
N ALA A 75 -11.51 2.81 -14.01
CA ALA A 75 -11.57 3.60 -12.78
C ALA A 75 -10.50 3.18 -11.74
N ALA A 76 -10.26 1.88 -11.61
CA ALA A 76 -9.28 1.36 -10.65
C ALA A 76 -7.86 1.82 -11.00
N MET A 77 -7.50 1.83 -12.28
CA MET A 77 -6.22 2.37 -12.74
C MET A 77 -6.05 3.86 -12.36
N VAL A 78 -7.11 4.66 -12.51
CA VAL A 78 -7.06 6.08 -12.15
C VAL A 78 -6.86 6.27 -10.64
N PHE A 79 -7.55 5.48 -9.80
CA PHE A 79 -7.37 5.56 -8.35
C PHE A 79 -5.99 5.06 -7.90
N GLU A 80 -5.49 3.96 -8.48
CA GLU A 80 -4.14 3.48 -8.21
C GLU A 80 -3.11 4.55 -8.55
N PHE A 81 -3.25 5.17 -9.73
CA PHE A 81 -2.39 6.29 -10.12
C PHE A 81 -2.48 7.49 -9.17
N LEU A 82 -3.67 7.91 -8.74
CA LEU A 82 -3.83 9.01 -7.78
C LEU A 82 -3.17 8.69 -6.43
N HIS A 83 -3.26 7.44 -5.97
CA HIS A 83 -2.57 6.99 -4.76
C HIS A 83 -1.05 6.99 -4.95
N LYS A 84 -0.55 6.39 -6.04
CA LYS A 84 0.89 6.38 -6.36
C LYS A 84 1.47 7.78 -6.52
N MET A 85 0.77 8.69 -7.19
CA MET A 85 1.18 10.09 -7.29
C MET A 85 1.32 10.75 -5.92
N THR A 86 0.38 10.48 -4.99
CA THR A 86 0.46 10.98 -3.61
C THR A 86 1.68 10.42 -2.88
N ASP A 87 1.96 9.12 -3.06
CA ASP A 87 3.10 8.45 -2.44
C ASP A 87 4.43 8.97 -3.01
N VAL A 88 4.49 9.23 -4.33
CA VAL A 88 5.63 9.86 -5.00
C VAL A 88 5.88 11.26 -4.43
N MET A 89 4.86 12.11 -4.40
CA MET A 89 4.94 13.43 -3.77
C MET A 89 5.46 13.34 -2.33
N ALA A 90 4.94 12.38 -1.57
CA ALA A 90 5.35 12.19 -0.19
C ALA A 90 6.79 11.73 -0.02
N ALA A 91 7.29 10.91 -0.95
CA ALA A 91 8.68 10.50 -0.97
C ALA A 91 9.64 11.65 -1.31
N TYR A 92 9.19 12.68 -2.05
CA TYR A 92 10.02 13.84 -2.40
C TYR A 92 10.06 14.92 -1.32
N PHE A 93 8.91 15.29 -0.76
CA PHE A 93 8.80 16.46 0.13
C PHE A 93 7.99 16.19 1.40
N GLY A 94 7.72 14.93 1.74
CA GLY A 94 7.06 14.54 2.98
C GLY A 94 5.54 14.72 2.93
N LYS A 95 4.92 15.32 3.96
CA LYS A 95 3.45 15.38 4.00
C LYS A 95 2.87 16.20 2.83
N VAL A 96 1.83 15.71 2.18
CA VAL A 96 1.13 16.44 1.11
C VAL A 96 0.17 17.45 1.73
N THR A 97 0.69 18.66 1.97
CA THR A 97 -0.05 19.82 2.52
C THR A 97 -0.09 20.96 1.51
N GLU A 98 -0.97 21.94 1.73
CA GLU A 98 -1.08 23.11 0.86
C GLU A 98 0.23 23.90 0.77
N GLU A 99 0.90 24.08 1.92
CA GLU A 99 2.20 24.74 2.01
C GLU A 99 3.27 23.99 1.20
N ASN A 100 3.37 22.67 1.38
CA ASN A 100 4.37 21.86 0.67
C ASN A 100 4.11 21.84 -0.83
N ILE A 101 2.85 21.82 -1.27
CA ILE A 101 2.50 21.92 -2.69
C ILE A 101 2.95 23.27 -3.27
N LYS A 102 2.66 24.38 -2.57
CA LYS A 102 3.05 25.73 -3.01
C LYS A 102 4.57 25.90 -3.08
N ASN A 103 5.29 25.39 -2.08
CA ASN A 103 6.75 25.51 -2.02
C ASN A 103 7.48 24.62 -3.05
N ASN A 104 6.84 23.57 -3.56
CA ASN A 104 7.43 22.61 -4.48
C ASN A 104 6.74 22.58 -5.86
N PHE A 105 6.09 23.66 -6.28
CA PHE A 105 5.25 23.65 -7.49
C PHE A 105 6.02 23.26 -8.76
N VAL A 106 7.28 23.73 -8.92
CA VAL A 106 8.14 23.38 -10.07
C VAL A 106 8.39 21.88 -10.11
N LEU A 107 8.85 21.31 -8.99
CA LEU A 107 9.09 19.88 -8.85
C LEU A 107 7.83 19.06 -9.12
N ILE A 108 6.66 19.52 -8.65
CA ILE A 108 5.40 18.82 -8.89
C ILE A 108 5.09 18.77 -10.39
N TYR A 109 5.31 19.86 -11.12
CA TYR A 109 5.11 19.86 -12.58
C TYR A 109 6.07 18.91 -13.30
N GLU A 110 7.35 18.87 -12.90
CA GLU A 110 8.31 17.90 -13.43
C GLU A 110 7.89 16.46 -13.14
N ILE A 111 7.48 16.16 -11.91
CA ILE A 111 6.96 14.83 -11.53
C ILE A 111 5.76 14.48 -12.39
N LEU A 112 4.79 15.38 -12.52
CA LEU A 112 3.56 15.14 -13.27
C LEU A 112 3.83 14.82 -14.75
N ASP A 113 4.77 15.53 -15.37
CA ASP A 113 5.14 15.33 -16.76
C ASP A 113 5.86 14.00 -17.00
N GLU A 114 6.62 13.53 -16.01
CA GLU A 114 7.32 12.25 -16.09
C GLU A 114 6.42 11.05 -15.76
N ILE A 115 5.49 11.18 -14.80
CA ILE A 115 4.65 10.05 -14.38
C ILE A 115 3.36 9.89 -15.19
N LEU A 116 3.00 10.86 -16.02
CA LEU A 116 1.76 10.85 -16.79
C LEU A 116 1.95 11.57 -18.12
N ASP A 117 2.17 10.81 -19.20
CA ASP A 117 2.30 11.38 -20.54
C ASP A 117 1.01 11.20 -21.33
N PHE A 118 0.47 12.30 -21.87
CA PHE A 118 -0.76 12.32 -22.64
C PHE A 118 -1.88 11.47 -21.98
N GLY A 119 -1.99 11.54 -20.65
CA GLY A 119 -2.98 10.81 -19.85
C GLY A 119 -2.70 9.34 -19.57
N TYR A 120 -1.61 8.79 -20.10
CA TYR A 120 -1.14 7.42 -19.87
C TYR A 120 -0.18 7.38 -18.69
N PRO A 121 -0.52 6.72 -17.57
CA PRO A 121 0.39 6.57 -16.45
C PRO A 121 1.68 5.88 -16.89
N GLN A 122 2.80 6.49 -16.54
CA GLN A 122 4.15 5.99 -16.78
C GLN A 122 4.70 5.35 -15.51
N ASN A 123 6.01 5.14 -15.45
CA ASN A 123 6.66 4.57 -14.29
C ASN A 123 6.58 5.52 -13.08
N THR A 124 5.98 5.06 -11.99
CA THR A 124 5.83 5.83 -10.73
C THR A 124 6.80 5.39 -9.64
N ASP A 125 7.86 4.66 -9.97
CA ASP A 125 8.87 4.22 -8.99
C ASP A 125 9.73 5.41 -8.54
N THR A 126 9.62 5.76 -7.26
CA THR A 126 10.33 6.91 -6.68
C THR A 126 11.84 6.75 -6.66
N GLY A 127 12.34 5.51 -6.56
CA GLY A 127 13.77 5.24 -6.59
C GLY A 127 14.37 5.55 -7.94
N ILE A 128 13.62 5.29 -9.01
CA ILE A 128 13.98 5.64 -10.39
C ILE A 128 13.83 7.14 -10.61
N LEU A 129 12.66 7.71 -10.30
CA LEU A 129 12.37 9.12 -10.56
C LEU A 129 13.42 10.04 -9.91
N LYS A 130 13.86 9.72 -8.67
CA LYS A 130 14.85 10.53 -7.94
C LYS A 130 16.24 10.56 -8.58
N THR A 131 16.51 9.72 -9.57
CA THR A 131 17.80 9.73 -10.29
C THR A 131 17.90 10.85 -11.32
N PHE A 132 16.77 11.29 -11.88
CA PHE A 132 16.73 12.34 -12.91
C PHE A 132 15.87 13.55 -12.54
N ILE A 133 14.90 13.42 -11.64
CA ILE A 133 14.18 14.55 -11.05
C ILE A 133 14.84 14.88 -9.72
N THR A 134 15.60 15.97 -9.67
CA THR A 134 16.40 16.34 -8.48
C THR A 134 16.00 17.71 -7.94
N GLN A 135 15.87 17.83 -6.62
CA GLN A 135 15.58 19.11 -5.95
C GLN A 135 16.79 20.03 -5.85
N GLN A 136 18.00 19.49 -6.08
CA GLN A 136 19.26 20.24 -6.02
C GLN A 136 19.76 20.48 -7.44
N GLY A 137 20.39 21.64 -7.68
CA GLY A 137 20.91 21.99 -9.00
C GLY A 137 21.77 20.88 -9.59
N VAL A 138 21.50 20.54 -10.85
CA VAL A 138 22.15 19.46 -11.60
C VAL A 138 23.67 19.69 -11.57
N LYS A 139 24.38 18.96 -10.71
CA LYS A 139 25.81 18.73 -10.93
C LYS A 139 25.89 17.99 -12.26
N SER A 140 26.71 18.48 -13.18
CA SER A 140 26.87 17.93 -14.53
C SER A 140 26.98 16.41 -14.47
N GLN A 141 25.89 15.71 -14.82
CA GLN A 141 25.88 14.26 -14.86
C GLN A 141 26.79 13.81 -16.00
N SER A 142 27.65 12.84 -15.73
CA SER A 142 28.49 12.23 -16.76
C SER A 142 27.63 11.45 -17.75
N LYS A 143 28.08 11.34 -19.01
CA LYS A 143 27.38 10.53 -20.04
C LYS A 143 27.16 9.07 -19.59
N GLU A 144 28.06 8.56 -18.76
CA GLU A 144 27.98 7.21 -18.21
C GLU A 144 26.82 7.07 -17.22
N GLU A 145 26.65 8.03 -16.29
CA GLU A 145 25.52 8.06 -15.35
C GLU A 145 24.17 8.13 -16.08
N THR A 146 24.07 8.96 -17.12
CA THR A 146 22.84 9.05 -17.92
C THR A 146 22.52 7.72 -18.60
N SER A 147 23.52 7.02 -19.17
CA SER A 147 23.32 5.72 -19.81
C SER A 147 22.87 4.63 -18.84
N GLN A 148 23.39 4.64 -17.61
CA GLN A 148 22.99 3.69 -16.57
C GLN A 148 21.53 3.94 -16.14
N ILE A 149 21.13 5.19 -15.97
CA ILE A 149 19.73 5.54 -15.67
C ILE A 149 18.80 5.05 -16.78
N THR A 150 19.13 5.29 -18.05
CA THR A 150 18.32 4.80 -19.18
C THR A 150 18.19 3.27 -19.15
N SER A 151 19.29 2.55 -18.94
CA SER A 151 19.25 1.08 -18.86
C SER A 151 18.38 0.55 -17.72
N GLN A 152 18.33 1.24 -16.58
CA GLN A 152 17.49 0.86 -15.44
C GLN A 152 16.00 1.09 -15.76
N VAL A 153 15.68 2.21 -16.41
CA VAL A 153 14.29 2.56 -16.79
C VAL A 153 13.76 1.59 -17.87
N THR A 154 14.58 1.23 -18.85
CA THR A 154 14.19 0.34 -19.96
C THR A 154 14.42 -1.14 -19.65
N GLY A 155 15.10 -1.45 -18.55
CA GLY A 155 15.48 -2.80 -18.16
C GLY A 155 14.29 -3.61 -17.63
N GLN A 156 14.44 -4.94 -17.63
CA GLN A 156 13.41 -5.85 -17.11
C GLN A 156 13.20 -5.71 -15.58
N ILE A 157 14.19 -5.17 -14.85
CA ILE A 157 14.15 -4.96 -13.41
C ILE A 157 14.29 -3.45 -13.12
N GLY A 158 13.17 -2.75 -12.95
CA GLY A 158 13.18 -1.32 -12.66
C GLY A 158 13.50 -0.97 -11.20
N TRP A 159 13.09 -1.84 -10.27
CA TRP A 159 13.07 -1.54 -8.84
C TRP A 159 14.41 -1.75 -8.10
N ARG A 160 15.48 -2.17 -8.79
CA ARG A 160 16.80 -2.39 -8.19
C ARG A 160 17.92 -2.02 -9.14
N ARG A 161 18.89 -1.22 -8.66
CA ARG A 161 20.08 -0.81 -9.41
C ARG A 161 21.17 -1.87 -9.38
N GLU A 162 21.87 -2.00 -10.49
CA GLU A 162 23.15 -2.73 -10.54
C GLU A 162 24.24 -1.96 -9.78
N GLY A 163 25.28 -2.68 -9.34
CA GLY A 163 26.45 -2.06 -8.72
C GLY A 163 26.28 -1.60 -7.26
N ILE A 164 25.12 -1.81 -6.62
CA ILE A 164 24.92 -1.53 -5.18
C ILE A 164 25.94 -2.34 -4.37
N LYS A 165 26.65 -1.68 -3.44
CA LYS A 165 27.64 -2.31 -2.57
C LYS A 165 27.43 -1.89 -1.12
N TYR A 166 27.29 -2.87 -0.24
CA TYR A 166 27.30 -2.70 1.21
C TYR A 166 28.54 -3.35 1.80
N ARG A 167 29.07 -2.77 2.89
CA ARG A 167 30.18 -3.39 3.64
C ARG A 167 29.78 -4.73 4.25
N ARG A 168 28.51 -4.85 4.64
CA ARG A 168 27.90 -6.06 5.18
C ARG A 168 26.53 -6.23 4.54
N ASN A 169 26.26 -7.44 4.07
CA ASN A 169 24.94 -7.78 3.54
C ASN A 169 24.02 -8.12 4.72
N GLU A 170 23.00 -7.30 4.94
CA GLU A 170 22.03 -7.48 6.01
C GLU A 170 20.61 -7.41 5.48
N LEU A 171 19.73 -8.19 6.10
CA LEU A 171 18.33 -8.23 5.76
C LEU A 171 17.49 -8.29 7.03
N PHE A 172 16.55 -7.35 7.15
CA PHE A 172 15.60 -7.32 8.25
C PHE A 172 14.18 -7.56 7.72
N LEU A 173 13.39 -8.31 8.47
CA LEU A 173 12.03 -8.68 8.14
C LEU A 173 11.13 -8.38 9.34
N ASP A 174 10.16 -7.51 9.13
CA ASP A 174 9.15 -7.15 10.11
C ASP A 174 7.81 -7.74 9.65
N VAL A 175 7.29 -8.72 10.39
CA VAL A 175 5.96 -9.28 10.18
C VAL A 175 4.98 -8.52 11.07
N LEU A 176 4.13 -7.71 10.44
CA LEU A 176 3.19 -6.84 11.13
C LEU A 176 1.78 -7.35 10.90
N GLU A 177 1.08 -7.69 11.98
CA GLU A 177 -0.28 -8.21 11.95
C GLU A 177 -1.24 -7.28 12.67
N SER A 178 -2.33 -6.92 12.00
CA SER A 178 -3.46 -6.21 12.60
C SER A 178 -4.60 -7.19 12.82
N VAL A 179 -4.94 -7.43 14.09
CA VAL A 179 -6.08 -8.27 14.47
C VAL A 179 -7.34 -7.41 14.46
N ASN A 180 -8.19 -7.62 13.47
CA ASN A 180 -9.46 -6.92 13.34
C ASN A 180 -10.57 -7.80 13.93
N LEU A 181 -11.23 -7.30 14.97
CA LEU A 181 -12.27 -8.03 15.71
C LEU A 181 -13.54 -7.19 15.82
N LEU A 182 -14.65 -7.76 15.38
CA LEU A 182 -16.01 -7.30 15.66
C LEU A 182 -16.71 -8.34 16.52
N MET A 183 -17.21 -7.92 17.67
CA MET A 183 -17.84 -8.79 18.66
C MET A 183 -19.16 -8.17 19.12
N SER A 184 -20.16 -9.01 19.34
CA SER A 184 -21.44 -8.59 19.90
C SER A 184 -21.29 -8.18 21.37
N PRO A 185 -22.24 -7.41 21.92
CA PRO A 185 -22.27 -7.11 23.37
C PRO A 185 -22.31 -8.35 24.26
N GLN A 186 -22.86 -9.47 23.75
CA GLN A 186 -22.92 -10.76 24.45
C GLN A 186 -21.59 -11.54 24.39
N GLY A 187 -20.58 -11.00 23.71
CA GLY A 187 -19.26 -11.63 23.58
C GLY A 187 -19.17 -12.70 22.49
N GLN A 188 -20.08 -12.68 21.51
CA GLN A 188 -20.02 -13.53 20.32
C GLN A 188 -19.20 -12.83 19.24
N VAL A 189 -18.18 -13.50 18.70
CA VAL A 189 -17.39 -12.97 17.58
C VAL A 189 -18.26 -12.95 16.32
N LEU A 190 -18.47 -11.75 15.77
CA LEU A 190 -19.24 -11.53 14.54
C LEU A 190 -18.32 -11.54 13.32
N SER A 191 -17.11 -10.97 13.45
CA SER A 191 -16.08 -11.02 12.42
C SER A 191 -14.71 -10.98 13.10
N ALA A 192 -13.80 -11.84 12.66
CA ALA A 192 -12.40 -11.79 13.04
C ALA A 192 -11.55 -12.06 11.81
N HIS A 193 -10.59 -11.18 11.54
CA HIS A 193 -9.59 -11.42 10.51
C HIS A 193 -8.27 -10.76 10.90
N VAL A 194 -7.17 -11.34 10.47
CA VAL A 194 -5.84 -10.79 10.58
C VAL A 194 -5.46 -10.21 9.21
N ALA A 195 -5.11 -8.93 9.20
CA ALA A 195 -4.46 -8.30 8.05
C ALA A 195 -2.96 -8.22 8.35
N GLY A 196 -2.18 -9.07 7.68
CA GLY A 196 -0.74 -9.15 7.82
C GLY A 196 -0.02 -8.43 6.69
N ARG A 197 1.14 -7.85 6.98
CA ARG A 197 2.09 -7.36 5.98
C ARG A 197 3.51 -7.70 6.39
N ILE A 198 4.34 -7.99 5.41
CA ILE A 198 5.77 -8.27 5.59
C ILE A 198 6.55 -7.10 5.03
N VAL A 199 7.15 -6.32 5.93
CA VAL A 199 8.03 -5.21 5.59
C VAL A 199 9.47 -5.70 5.64
N MET A 200 10.23 -5.40 4.60
CA MET A 200 11.58 -5.89 4.40
C MET A 200 12.54 -4.71 4.27
N LYS A 201 13.69 -4.77 4.96
CA LYS A 201 14.80 -3.82 4.81
C LYS A 201 16.00 -4.56 4.26
N SER A 202 16.31 -4.30 3.00
CA SER A 202 17.36 -4.97 2.25
C SER A 202 18.58 -4.08 2.07
N TYR A 203 19.68 -4.46 2.72
CA TYR A 203 21.00 -3.87 2.54
C TYR A 203 21.92 -4.91 1.92
N LEU A 204 21.64 -5.28 0.67
CA LEU A 204 22.34 -6.35 -0.05
C LEU A 204 23.13 -5.77 -1.22
N SER A 205 24.30 -6.34 -1.50
CA SER A 205 25.15 -5.96 -2.63
C SER A 205 24.74 -6.69 -3.92
N GLY A 206 24.93 -6.04 -5.07
CA GLY A 206 24.66 -6.61 -6.40
C GLY A 206 23.17 -6.81 -6.69
N MET A 207 22.82 -7.86 -7.44
CA MET A 207 21.45 -8.23 -7.84
C MET A 207 21.07 -9.62 -7.28
N PRO A 208 20.86 -9.75 -5.95
CA PRO A 208 20.58 -11.05 -5.35
C PRO A 208 19.16 -11.53 -5.69
N GLU A 209 19.03 -12.80 -6.07
CA GLU A 209 17.73 -13.49 -6.10
C GLU A 209 17.47 -14.10 -4.70
N CYS A 210 16.44 -13.62 -4.03
CA CYS A 210 16.00 -14.10 -2.73
C CYS A 210 14.82 -15.07 -2.89
N LYS A 211 14.71 -16.00 -1.94
CA LYS A 211 13.56 -16.88 -1.77
C LYS A 211 13.06 -16.77 -0.35
N PHE A 212 11.76 -16.55 -0.19
CA PHE A 212 11.08 -16.47 1.10
C PHE A 212 10.07 -17.62 1.22
N GLY A 213 10.09 -18.31 2.36
CA GLY A 213 9.22 -19.43 2.65
C GLY A 213 8.34 -19.14 3.86
N ILE A 214 7.05 -19.45 3.73
CA ILE A 214 6.06 -19.33 4.81
C ILE A 214 5.52 -20.73 5.11
N ASN A 215 5.17 -20.97 6.37
CA ASN A 215 4.48 -22.16 6.84
C ASN A 215 2.98 -22.16 6.46
N ASP A 216 2.68 -21.88 5.19
CA ASP A 216 1.31 -21.93 4.67
C ASP A 216 0.80 -23.38 4.62
N LYS A 217 -0.47 -23.58 4.95
CA LYS A 217 -1.14 -24.89 4.96
C LYS A 217 -1.02 -25.60 3.62
N VAL A 218 -1.29 -24.88 2.52
CA VAL A 218 -1.24 -25.42 1.16
C VAL A 218 0.18 -25.90 0.81
N LEU A 219 1.19 -25.10 1.16
CA LEU A 219 2.60 -25.43 0.99
C LEU A 219 3.02 -26.68 1.77
N MET A 220 2.57 -26.80 3.02
CA MET A 220 2.89 -27.93 3.88
C MET A 220 2.22 -29.22 3.41
N GLU A 221 0.97 -29.15 2.94
CA GLU A 221 0.24 -30.30 2.37
C GLU A 221 0.85 -30.76 1.04
N SER A 222 1.24 -29.82 0.16
CA SER A 222 1.89 -30.13 -1.12
C SER A 222 3.26 -30.82 -0.94
N LYS A 223 4.06 -30.39 0.03
CA LYS A 223 5.35 -31.03 0.36
C LYS A 223 5.22 -32.31 1.20
N GLY A 224 4.10 -32.48 1.92
CA GLY A 224 3.82 -33.64 2.77
C GLY A 224 3.36 -34.90 2.01
N GLY A 225 3.14 -34.80 0.69
CA GLY A 225 2.62 -35.91 -0.12
C GLY A 225 3.63 -36.94 -0.65
N LYS A 226 4.93 -36.84 -0.32
CA LYS A 226 5.97 -37.75 -0.84
C LYS A 226 7.11 -38.07 0.15
N SER A 227 6.79 -38.39 1.40
CA SER A 227 7.67 -39.25 2.21
C SER A 227 6.89 -40.52 2.53
N GLY A 228 7.03 -41.50 1.63
CA GLY A 228 6.58 -42.85 1.89
C GLY A 228 7.27 -43.41 3.12
N GLN A 229 6.46 -44.00 3.99
CA GLN A 229 6.74 -45.24 4.72
C GLN A 229 8.22 -45.50 5.04
N ASP A 230 8.65 -45.06 6.23
CA ASP A 230 9.59 -45.86 7.00
C ASP A 230 9.28 -45.72 8.50
N ASP A 231 9.46 -46.85 9.17
CA ASP A 231 8.86 -47.25 10.42
C ASP A 231 9.60 -46.71 11.66
N THR A 232 8.99 -46.90 12.82
CA THR A 232 9.59 -47.04 14.17
C THR A 232 9.96 -45.83 15.05
N ARG A 233 9.24 -45.79 16.18
CA ARG A 233 9.71 -45.54 17.57
C ARG A 233 10.52 -44.26 17.86
N GLY A 234 9.81 -43.26 18.35
CA GLY A 234 10.39 -42.17 19.14
C GLY A 234 9.32 -41.29 19.75
N GLY A 235 8.99 -41.54 21.02
CA GLY A 235 8.10 -40.69 21.81
C GLY A 235 8.74 -39.31 22.01
N GLY A 236 8.34 -38.36 21.18
CA GLY A 236 8.64 -36.95 21.33
C GLY A 236 7.42 -36.18 20.85
N SER A 237 6.84 -35.37 21.73
CA SER A 237 5.72 -34.47 21.43
C SER A 237 5.96 -33.77 20.08
N SER A 238 5.28 -34.24 19.02
CA SER A 238 5.28 -33.52 17.76
C SER A 238 4.57 -32.21 18.04
N SER A 239 5.33 -31.11 18.15
CA SER A 239 4.76 -29.79 17.97
C SER A 239 4.01 -29.86 16.65
N THR A 240 2.67 -29.93 16.71
CA THR A 240 1.82 -29.81 15.53
C THR A 240 2.34 -28.58 14.81
N LYS A 241 2.98 -28.77 13.66
CA LYS A 241 3.54 -27.66 12.89
C LYS A 241 2.38 -26.73 12.62
N THR A 242 2.32 -25.62 13.34
CA THR A 242 1.24 -24.65 13.24
C THR A 242 1.36 -24.05 11.85
N SER A 243 0.51 -24.53 10.95
CA SER A 243 0.42 -24.03 9.59
C SER A 243 -0.59 -22.90 9.56
N ILE A 244 -0.26 -21.84 8.84
CA ILE A 244 -1.12 -20.66 8.71
C ILE A 244 -2.01 -20.88 7.50
N ALA A 245 -3.33 -20.70 7.66
CA ALA A 245 -4.24 -20.66 6.53
C ALA A 245 -4.23 -19.23 5.96
N ILE A 246 -3.60 -19.03 4.80
CA ILE A 246 -3.64 -17.74 4.12
C ILE A 246 -4.84 -17.74 3.16
N ASP A 247 -5.77 -16.80 3.33
CA ASP A 247 -6.96 -16.71 2.46
C ASP A 247 -6.64 -15.98 1.16
N ASP A 248 -5.91 -14.88 1.25
CA ASP A 248 -5.41 -14.13 0.11
C ASP A 248 -4.03 -13.54 0.39
N CYS A 249 -3.29 -13.29 -0.69
CA CYS A 249 -1.99 -12.65 -0.65
C CYS A 249 -1.86 -11.65 -1.79
N GLN A 250 -1.15 -10.57 -1.51
CA GLN A 250 -0.76 -9.55 -2.49
C GLN A 250 0.75 -9.40 -2.40
N PHE A 251 1.41 -9.35 -3.55
CA PHE A 251 2.86 -9.29 -3.62
C PHE A 251 3.33 -7.98 -4.22
N HIS A 252 4.52 -7.56 -3.81
CA HIS A 252 5.26 -6.53 -4.52
C HIS A 252 5.60 -6.99 -5.95
N GLN A 253 5.73 -6.05 -6.88
CA GLN A 253 6.09 -6.32 -8.29
C GLN A 253 7.41 -7.10 -8.47
N CYS A 254 8.25 -7.14 -7.44
CA CYS A 254 9.51 -7.86 -7.49
C CYS A 254 9.36 -9.38 -7.39
N VAL A 255 8.18 -9.87 -6.99
CA VAL A 255 7.88 -11.29 -6.82
C VAL A 255 7.50 -11.92 -8.16
N LYS A 256 8.13 -13.04 -8.49
CA LYS A 256 7.83 -13.85 -9.67
C LYS A 256 6.57 -14.66 -9.43
N LEU A 257 5.41 -14.09 -9.74
CA LEU A 257 4.09 -14.70 -9.52
C LEU A 257 3.96 -16.10 -10.16
N SER A 258 4.55 -16.31 -11.34
CA SER A 258 4.55 -17.61 -12.01
C SER A 258 5.20 -18.72 -11.17
N LYS A 259 6.32 -18.42 -10.49
CA LYS A 259 6.97 -19.37 -9.56
C LYS A 259 6.13 -19.60 -8.30
N PHE A 260 5.41 -18.59 -7.83
CA PHE A 260 4.51 -18.74 -6.70
C PHE A 260 3.30 -19.62 -7.06
N GLU A 261 2.75 -19.48 -8.26
CA GLU A 261 1.62 -20.32 -8.71
C GLU A 261 2.00 -21.79 -8.87
N THR A 262 3.22 -22.09 -9.37
CA THR A 262 3.65 -23.47 -9.61
C THR A 262 4.30 -24.16 -8.42
N GLU A 263 5.13 -23.43 -7.66
CA GLU A 263 5.96 -24.00 -6.58
C GLU A 263 5.54 -23.50 -5.20
N HIS A 264 4.60 -22.56 -5.12
CA HIS A 264 4.29 -21.79 -3.92
C HIS A 264 5.53 -21.15 -3.28
N SER A 265 6.56 -20.85 -4.09
CA SER A 265 7.81 -20.24 -3.64
C SER A 265 7.83 -18.75 -3.95
N ILE A 266 8.00 -17.90 -2.93
CA ILE A 266 8.12 -16.45 -3.11
C ILE A 266 9.57 -16.15 -3.52
N SER A 267 9.81 -16.05 -4.82
CA SER A 267 11.13 -15.77 -5.40
C SER A 267 11.15 -14.36 -6.00
N PHE A 268 12.15 -13.56 -5.64
CA PHE A 268 12.18 -12.13 -5.98
C PHE A 268 13.59 -11.55 -5.94
N ILE A 269 13.78 -10.39 -6.57
CA ILE A 269 14.98 -9.56 -6.41
C ILE A 269 14.56 -8.33 -5.60
N PRO A 270 15.00 -8.16 -4.34
CA PRO A 270 14.49 -7.12 -3.47
C PRO A 270 14.91 -5.71 -3.94
N PRO A 271 14.00 -4.73 -3.94
CA PRO A 271 14.39 -3.32 -3.89
C PRO A 271 15.42 -3.05 -2.78
N ASP A 272 16.18 -1.97 -2.95
CA ASP A 272 17.14 -1.55 -1.95
C ASP A 272 16.46 -0.72 -0.86
N GLY A 273 16.84 -0.93 0.41
CA GLY A 273 16.23 -0.26 1.55
C GLY A 273 14.91 -0.89 2.02
N GLU A 274 14.02 -0.07 2.59
CA GLU A 274 12.73 -0.49 3.15
C GLU A 274 11.64 -0.57 2.08
N PHE A 275 10.97 -1.71 1.97
CA PHE A 275 9.79 -1.89 1.12
C PHE A 275 8.84 -2.95 1.70
N GLU A 276 7.59 -2.93 1.26
CA GLU A 276 6.62 -3.96 1.64
C GLU A 276 6.69 -5.10 0.62
N LEU A 277 7.07 -6.31 1.06
CA LEU A 277 7.23 -7.48 0.19
C LEU A 277 5.88 -8.11 -0.17
N MET A 278 5.01 -8.26 0.83
CA MET A 278 3.69 -8.85 0.64
C MET A 278 2.70 -8.43 1.73
N ARG A 279 1.42 -8.50 1.39
CA ARG A 279 0.29 -8.50 2.31
C ARG A 279 -0.40 -9.85 2.27
N TYR A 280 -0.98 -10.24 3.39
CA TYR A 280 -1.80 -11.44 3.48
C TYR A 280 -2.98 -11.21 4.40
N ARG A 281 -4.05 -11.97 4.18
CA ARG A 281 -5.22 -11.99 5.06
C ARG A 281 -5.51 -13.41 5.51
N THR A 282 -5.88 -13.53 6.77
CA THR A 282 -6.31 -14.79 7.38
C THR A 282 -7.58 -14.56 8.18
N THR A 283 -8.61 -15.38 7.95
CA THR A 283 -9.91 -15.36 8.63
C THR A 283 -10.14 -16.59 9.51
N LYS A 284 -9.24 -17.58 9.42
CA LYS A 284 -9.33 -18.87 10.12
C LYS A 284 -8.26 -18.97 11.20
N ASP A 285 -8.54 -19.78 12.22
CA ASP A 285 -7.57 -20.16 13.27
C ASP A 285 -6.95 -18.96 14.02
N ILE A 286 -7.70 -17.87 14.16
CA ILE A 286 -7.24 -16.65 14.82
C ILE A 286 -7.35 -16.81 16.33
N SER A 287 -6.20 -16.70 17.02
CA SER A 287 -6.17 -16.59 18.48
C SER A 287 -6.38 -15.15 18.90
N LEU A 288 -7.52 -14.85 19.51
CA LEU A 288 -7.82 -13.51 19.99
C LEU A 288 -7.05 -13.20 21.27
N PRO A 289 -6.26 -12.10 21.34
CA PRO A 289 -5.43 -11.79 22.50
C PRO A 289 -6.26 -11.37 23.72
N PHE A 290 -7.41 -10.74 23.50
CA PHE A 290 -8.32 -10.30 24.54
C PHE A 290 -9.74 -10.76 24.24
N ARG A 291 -10.50 -11.04 25.30
CA ARG A 291 -11.94 -11.18 25.28
C ARG A 291 -12.55 -10.10 26.15
N THR A 292 -13.31 -9.21 25.54
CA THR A 292 -13.97 -8.09 26.21
C THR A 292 -15.47 -8.30 26.21
N ILE A 293 -16.13 -8.23 27.36
CA ILE A 293 -17.58 -8.31 27.47
C ILE A 293 -18.07 -6.97 28.02
N PRO A 294 -18.53 -6.05 27.16
CA PRO A 294 -19.11 -4.79 27.57
C PRO A 294 -20.61 -4.97 27.86
N LEU A 295 -21.01 -4.80 29.12
CA LEU A 295 -22.39 -4.83 29.56
C LEU A 295 -22.83 -3.41 29.87
N VAL A 296 -23.83 -2.92 29.13
CA VAL A 296 -24.43 -1.60 29.37
C VAL A 296 -25.83 -1.82 29.90
N ARG A 297 -26.15 -1.16 31.02
CA ARG A 297 -27.47 -1.18 31.65
C ARG A 297 -27.92 0.24 31.92
N GLU A 298 -29.03 0.65 31.32
CA GLU A 298 -29.69 1.90 31.67
C GLU A 298 -30.61 1.66 32.88
N VAL A 299 -30.52 2.54 33.87
CA VAL A 299 -31.33 2.50 35.08
C VAL A 299 -32.18 3.78 35.10
N GLY A 300 -33.42 3.66 34.64
CA GLY A 300 -34.31 4.81 34.43
C GLY A 300 -33.81 5.71 33.29
N ARG A 301 -34.03 7.03 33.41
CA ARG A 301 -33.59 8.03 32.40
C ARG A 301 -32.33 8.81 32.78
N GLN A 302 -31.82 8.65 34.00
CA GLN A 302 -30.76 9.50 34.57
C GLN A 302 -29.47 8.76 34.89
N LYS A 303 -29.45 7.43 34.79
CA LYS A 303 -28.28 6.64 35.16
C LYS A 303 -28.01 5.58 34.10
N MET A 304 -26.76 5.49 33.67
CA MET A 304 -26.25 4.41 32.83
C MET A 304 -25.10 3.74 33.58
N GLU A 305 -25.14 2.42 33.66
CA GLU A 305 -24.10 1.59 34.26
C GLU A 305 -23.39 0.81 33.16
N VAL A 306 -22.07 0.91 33.13
CA VAL A 306 -21.22 0.20 32.18
C VAL A 306 -20.30 -0.72 32.95
N LYS A 307 -20.43 -2.04 32.73
CA LYS A 307 -19.55 -3.06 33.27
C LYS A 307 -18.75 -3.67 32.13
N VAL A 308 -17.44 -3.41 32.12
CA VAL A 308 -16.52 -3.97 31.13
C VAL A 308 -15.70 -5.07 31.78
N VAL A 309 -15.85 -6.31 31.29
CA VAL A 309 -15.00 -7.44 31.71
C VAL A 309 -13.97 -7.68 30.62
N VAL A 310 -12.69 -7.43 30.92
CA VAL A 310 -11.58 -7.68 30.00
C VAL A 310 -10.80 -8.90 30.50
N LYS A 311 -10.68 -9.93 29.67
CA LYS A 311 -9.88 -11.13 29.94
C LYS A 311 -8.80 -11.26 28.88
N SER A 312 -7.54 -11.37 29.30
CA SER A 312 -6.43 -11.75 28.42
C SER A 312 -6.46 -13.25 28.14
N ASN A 313 -6.21 -13.63 26.89
CA ASN A 313 -6.18 -15.01 26.41
C ASN A 313 -4.79 -15.42 25.88
N PHE A 314 -3.82 -14.51 25.89
CA PHE A 314 -2.44 -14.83 25.54
C PHE A 314 -1.69 -15.49 26.71
N LYS A 315 -0.56 -16.13 26.39
CA LYS A 315 0.28 -16.83 27.38
C LYS A 315 0.76 -15.86 28.47
N PRO A 316 0.79 -16.24 29.75
CA PRO A 316 1.25 -15.36 30.84
C PRO A 316 2.69 -14.83 30.70
N SER A 317 3.52 -15.49 29.88
CA SER A 317 4.87 -15.03 29.55
C SER A 317 4.91 -13.82 28.61
N LEU A 318 3.79 -13.51 27.95
CA LEU A 318 3.66 -12.35 27.08
C LEU A 318 3.10 -11.18 27.87
N LEU A 319 3.67 -10.01 27.66
CA LEU A 319 3.26 -8.78 28.33
C LEU A 319 2.72 -7.81 27.28
N ALA A 320 1.44 -7.45 27.38
CA ALA A 320 0.87 -6.36 26.62
C ALA A 320 1.22 -5.03 27.30
N GLN A 321 1.76 -4.08 26.56
CA GLN A 321 2.12 -2.74 27.05
C GLN A 321 1.33 -1.68 26.29
N LYS A 322 1.03 -0.55 26.96
CA LYS A 322 0.27 0.59 26.39
C LYS A 322 -1.05 0.14 25.73
N VAL A 323 -1.86 -0.61 26.48
CA VAL A 323 -3.21 -0.99 26.05
C VAL A 323 -4.10 0.23 26.19
N GLU A 324 -4.47 0.82 25.06
CA GLU A 324 -5.32 2.01 24.91
C GLU A 324 -6.64 1.64 24.21
#